data_AF-A0A7J8J422-F1
#
_entry.id   AF-A0A7J8J422-F1
#
_cell.length_a   1.000
_cell.length_b   1.000
_cell.length_c   1.000
_cell.angle_alpha   90.00
_cell.angle_beta   90.00
_cell.angle_gamma   90.00
#
_symmetry.space_group_name_H-M   'P 1'
#
loop_
_entity.id
_entity.type
_entity.pdbx_description
1 polymer ?
#
loop_
_entity_poly.entity_id
_entity_poly.type
_entity_poly.pdbx_seq_one_letter_code
_entity_poly.pdbx_strand_id
1 'polypeptide(L)'
;MVHVNKLRKTIGHLEVKCKNAEAGCLVRCPLAHRKGHQNSCPFELMVCPNEGCMARMARGALAEHQQHCQHGTQKLCPQSCGVTLDPTECVCHNCHGELREAWGQRQERSQTLVLCLLQHVRKVHRTTSLIRQQLAQLGSFLEEDALLLGNWREDAQVTTEGSTGAEMCGVQSQSTL
;
A
#
# COMPACT_ATOMS: atom_id res chain seq x y z
N MET A 1 -27.97 -39.70 42.97
CA MET A 1 -27.34 -39.11 41.76
C MET A 1 -26.33 -40.02 41.04
N VAL A 2 -25.56 -40.88 41.72
CA VAL A 2 -24.52 -41.73 41.10
C VAL A 2 -25.03 -42.67 39.99
N HIS A 3 -26.20 -43.30 40.20
CA HIS A 3 -26.80 -44.21 39.22
C HIS A 3 -27.15 -43.53 37.87
N VAL A 4 -27.61 -42.28 37.90
CA VAL A 4 -27.99 -41.52 36.68
C VAL A 4 -26.75 -41.18 35.84
N ASN A 5 -25.63 -40.84 36.47
CA ASN A 5 -24.37 -40.58 35.77
C ASN A 5 -23.80 -41.85 35.13
N LYS A 6 -23.96 -43.01 35.78
CA LYS A 6 -23.55 -44.31 35.22
C LYS A 6 -24.37 -44.67 33.98
N LEU A 7 -25.69 -44.54 34.06
CA LEU A 7 -26.60 -44.76 32.92
C LEU A 7 -26.29 -43.82 31.74
N ARG A 8 -26.11 -42.52 32.00
CA ARG A 8 -25.79 -41.53 30.97
C ARG A 8 -24.47 -41.84 30.25
N LYS A 9 -23.45 -42.32 30.98
CA LYS A 9 -22.19 -42.78 30.38
C LYS A 9 -22.40 -44.00 29.50
N THR A 10 -23.09 -45.04 30.00
CA THR A 10 -23.37 -46.25 29.21
C THR A 10 -24.13 -45.95 27.92
N ILE A 11 -25.16 -45.09 27.99
CA ILE A 11 -25.92 -44.65 26.82
C ILE A 11 -25.01 -43.89 25.83
N GLY A 12 -24.12 -43.03 26.33
CA GLY A 12 -23.17 -42.28 25.51
C GLY A 12 -22.18 -43.15 24.73
N HIS A 13 -21.84 -44.34 25.24
CA HIS A 13 -20.94 -45.30 24.59
C HIS A 13 -21.62 -46.20 23.55
N LEU A 14 -22.95 -46.13 23.40
CA LEU A 14 -23.65 -46.92 22.39
C LEU A 14 -23.22 -46.51 20.99
N GLU A 15 -22.79 -47.48 20.18
CA GLU A 15 -22.41 -47.29 18.79
C GLU A 15 -23.64 -47.07 17.91
N VAL A 16 -23.74 -45.87 17.32
CA VAL A 16 -24.86 -45.46 16.47
C VAL A 16 -24.39 -45.10 15.07
N LYS A 17 -25.24 -45.38 14.07
CA LYS A 17 -25.01 -44.92 12.70
C LYS A 17 -25.19 -43.40 12.61
N CYS A 18 -24.46 -42.76 11.69
CA CYS A 18 -24.71 -41.37 11.34
C CYS A 18 -26.16 -41.16 10.88
N LYS A 19 -26.72 -39.97 11.14
CA LYS A 19 -28.04 -39.56 10.61
C LYS A 19 -28.10 -39.64 9.09
N ASN A 20 -26.98 -39.34 8.43
CA ASN A 20 -26.86 -39.30 6.98
C ASN A 20 -26.41 -40.65 6.40
N ALA A 21 -26.66 -41.76 7.09
CA ALA A 21 -26.32 -43.08 6.60
C ALA A 21 -27.05 -43.43 5.30
N GLU A 22 -28.30 -42.98 5.15
CA GLU A 22 -29.08 -43.12 3.93
C GLU A 22 -28.49 -42.31 2.76
N ALA A 23 -27.81 -41.20 3.06
CA ALA A 23 -27.10 -40.40 2.06
C ALA A 23 -25.70 -40.95 1.71
N GLY A 24 -25.26 -42.03 2.36
CA GLY A 24 -23.98 -42.70 2.08
C GLY A 24 -22.92 -42.57 3.18
N CYS A 25 -23.22 -41.95 4.33
CA CYS A 25 -22.27 -41.90 5.44
C CYS A 25 -22.14 -43.25 6.15
N LEU A 26 -20.98 -43.88 6.06
CA LEU A 26 -20.72 -45.20 6.69
C LEU A 26 -20.23 -45.12 8.14
N VAL A 27 -20.07 -43.91 8.70
CA VAL A 27 -19.52 -43.73 10.05
C VAL A 27 -20.48 -44.27 11.11
N ARG A 28 -19.92 -45.12 11.98
CA ARG A 28 -20.48 -45.50 13.27
C ARG A 28 -19.63 -44.88 14.36
N CYS A 29 -20.26 -44.26 15.34
CA CYS A 29 -19.55 -43.64 16.44
C CYS A 29 -20.38 -43.71 17.73
N PRO A 30 -19.75 -43.54 18.90
CA PRO A 30 -20.47 -43.43 20.16
C PRO A 30 -21.50 -42.31 20.11
N LEU A 31 -22.68 -42.54 20.67
CA LEU A 31 -23.77 -41.56 20.72
C LEU A 31 -23.32 -40.20 21.27
N ALA A 32 -22.40 -40.18 22.24
CA ALA A 32 -21.83 -38.97 22.81
C ALA A 32 -21.06 -38.10 21.78
N HIS A 33 -20.46 -38.71 20.75
CA HIS A 33 -19.64 -38.01 19.75
C HIS A 33 -20.38 -37.73 18.45
N ARG A 34 -21.61 -38.23 18.29
CA ARG A 34 -22.43 -38.06 17.08
C ARG A 34 -22.58 -36.60 16.65
N LYS A 35 -22.72 -35.66 17.58
CA LYS A 35 -22.85 -34.23 17.26
C LYS A 35 -21.58 -33.64 16.66
N GLY A 36 -20.41 -34.01 17.18
CA GLY A 36 -19.11 -33.60 16.62
C GLY A 36 -18.93 -34.09 15.18
N HIS A 37 -19.31 -35.35 14.91
CA HIS A 37 -19.33 -35.87 13.55
C HIS A 37 -20.33 -35.14 12.65
N GLN A 38 -21.55 -34.84 13.10
CA GLN A 38 -22.56 -34.15 12.28
C GLN A 38 -22.03 -32.80 11.75
N ASN A 39 -21.28 -32.08 12.58
CA ASN A 39 -20.70 -30.78 12.21
C ASN A 39 -19.65 -30.89 11.07
N SER A 40 -19.07 -32.07 10.86
CA SER A 40 -18.03 -32.32 9.84
C SER A 40 -18.43 -33.36 8.77
N CYS A 41 -19.59 -34.02 8.92
CA CYS A 41 -20.08 -35.05 8.01
C CYS A 41 -20.16 -34.53 6.56
N PRO A 42 -19.46 -35.16 5.59
CA PRO A 42 -19.52 -34.74 4.18
C PRO A 42 -20.91 -34.85 3.56
N PHE A 43 -21.76 -35.71 4.12
CA PHE A 43 -23.12 -35.98 3.65
C PHE A 43 -24.19 -35.12 4.32
N GLU A 44 -23.80 -34.18 5.20
CA GLU A 44 -24.77 -33.23 5.75
C GLU A 44 -25.29 -32.33 4.63
N LEU A 45 -26.61 -32.25 4.51
CA LEU A 45 -27.25 -31.38 3.53
C LEU A 45 -27.09 -29.92 3.96
N MET A 46 -26.52 -29.10 3.10
CA MET A 46 -26.31 -27.68 3.31
C MET A 46 -26.98 -26.88 2.19
N VAL A 47 -27.42 -25.66 2.53
CA VAL A 47 -27.83 -24.66 1.54
C VAL A 47 -26.58 -23.95 1.02
N CYS A 48 -26.62 -23.53 -0.24
CA CYS A 48 -25.57 -22.67 -0.79
C CYS A 48 -25.50 -21.36 0.02
N PRO A 49 -24.30 -20.89 0.43
CA PRO A 49 -24.15 -19.64 1.17
C PRO A 49 -24.26 -18.38 0.28
N ASN A 50 -24.27 -18.55 -1.05
CA ASN A 50 -24.42 -17.43 -1.99
C ASN A 50 -25.86 -16.93 -1.99
N GLU A 51 -26.04 -15.63 -1.75
CA GLU A 51 -27.33 -14.96 -1.82
C GLU A 51 -28.03 -15.21 -3.17
N GLY A 52 -29.33 -15.49 -3.12
CA GLY A 52 -30.14 -15.83 -4.30
C GLY A 52 -30.02 -17.28 -4.78
N CYS A 53 -29.04 -18.07 -4.31
CA CYS A 53 -28.94 -19.48 -4.68
C CYS A 53 -29.75 -20.39 -3.73
N MET A 54 -30.83 -20.99 -4.24
CA MET A 54 -31.67 -21.94 -3.46
C MET A 54 -31.18 -23.40 -3.49
N ALA A 55 -29.99 -23.66 -4.03
CA ALA A 55 -29.47 -25.01 -4.18
C ALA A 55 -29.17 -25.67 -2.81
N ARG A 56 -29.50 -26.96 -2.70
CA ARG A 56 -29.20 -27.81 -1.54
C ARG A 56 -28.32 -28.96 -1.99
N MET A 57 -27.24 -29.23 -1.26
CA MET A 57 -26.26 -30.27 -1.61
C MET A 57 -25.56 -30.81 -0.37
N ALA A 58 -24.94 -31.97 -0.51
CA ALA A 58 -24.06 -32.50 0.51
C ALA A 58 -22.87 -31.55 0.74
N ARG A 59 -22.45 -31.39 1.99
CA ARG A 59 -21.28 -30.58 2.38
C ARG A 59 -20.04 -30.88 1.52
N GLY A 60 -19.81 -32.16 1.19
CA GLY A 60 -18.69 -32.59 0.34
C GLY A 60 -18.75 -32.10 -1.11
N ALA A 61 -19.96 -31.81 -1.63
CA ALA A 61 -20.17 -31.29 -2.98
C ALA A 61 -20.22 -29.75 -3.05
N LEU A 62 -20.16 -29.08 -1.90
CA LEU A 62 -20.28 -27.61 -1.83
C LEU A 62 -19.17 -26.90 -2.61
N ALA A 63 -17.93 -27.38 -2.51
CA ALA A 63 -16.79 -26.77 -3.19
C ALA A 63 -16.93 -26.83 -4.72
N GLU A 64 -17.39 -27.97 -5.24
CA GLU A 64 -17.64 -28.15 -6.68
C GLU A 64 -18.76 -27.24 -7.18
N HIS A 65 -19.85 -27.13 -6.41
CA HIS A 65 -20.93 -26.20 -6.74
C HIS A 65 -20.44 -24.75 -6.73
N GLN A 66 -19.64 -24.34 -5.74
CA GLN A 66 -19.14 -22.97 -5.64
C GLN A 66 -18.35 -22.53 -6.88
N GLN A 67 -17.63 -23.45 -7.54
CA GLN A 67 -16.92 -23.15 -8.80
C GLN A 67 -17.86 -22.82 -9.97
N HIS A 68 -19.08 -23.34 -9.95
CA HIS A 68 -20.03 -23.23 -11.06
C HIS A 68 -21.31 -22.47 -10.69
N CYS A 69 -21.39 -21.97 -9.45
CA CYS A 69 -22.58 -21.30 -8.95
C CYS A 69 -22.80 -20.01 -9.75
N GLN A 70 -23.98 -19.88 -10.37
CA GLN A 70 -24.34 -18.68 -11.13
C GLN A 70 -24.44 -17.43 -10.24
N HIS A 71 -24.70 -17.64 -8.95
CA HIS A 71 -24.71 -16.62 -7.90
C HIS A 71 -23.38 -16.57 -7.13
N GLY A 72 -22.41 -17.40 -7.51
CA GLY A 72 -21.08 -17.43 -6.90
C GLY A 72 -20.30 -16.20 -7.32
N THR A 73 -19.99 -15.33 -6.35
CA THR A 73 -19.20 -14.11 -6.47
C THR A 73 -19.50 -13.30 -7.73
N GLN A 74 -20.39 -12.31 -7.57
CA GLN A 74 -20.27 -10.97 -8.15
C GLN A 74 -19.18 -10.90 -9.23
N LYS A 75 -19.59 -11.06 -10.50
CA LYS A 75 -18.61 -11.24 -11.58
C LYS A 75 -18.02 -9.89 -11.94
N LEU A 76 -16.72 -9.82 -12.09
CA LEU A 76 -16.09 -8.68 -12.74
C LEU A 76 -16.69 -8.51 -14.14
N CYS A 77 -16.88 -7.26 -14.55
CA CYS A 77 -17.36 -6.95 -15.88
C CYS A 77 -16.55 -7.72 -16.94
N PRO A 78 -17.20 -8.51 -17.82
CA PRO A 78 -16.51 -9.33 -18.82
C PRO A 78 -15.74 -8.48 -19.84
N GLN A 79 -16.08 -7.19 -19.94
CA GLN A 79 -15.43 -6.22 -20.81
C GLN A 79 -14.29 -5.45 -20.10
N SER A 80 -13.83 -5.93 -18.94
CA SER A 80 -12.60 -5.51 -18.25
C SER A 80 -12.57 -4.08 -17.67
N CYS A 81 -13.71 -3.41 -17.47
CA CYS A 81 -13.72 -2.14 -16.73
C CYS A 81 -13.38 -2.28 -15.23
N GLY A 82 -13.31 -3.52 -14.72
CA GLY A 82 -12.93 -3.81 -13.33
C GLY A 82 -14.04 -3.60 -12.31
N VAL A 83 -15.25 -3.21 -12.73
CA VAL A 83 -16.43 -3.10 -11.85
C VAL A 83 -16.97 -4.49 -11.55
N THR A 84 -17.25 -4.76 -10.27
CA THR A 84 -17.90 -5.98 -9.82
C THR A 84 -19.40 -5.85 -9.99
N LEU A 85 -20.03 -6.78 -10.71
CA LEU A 85 -21.44 -6.73 -11.07
C LEU A 85 -22.19 -7.92 -10.48
N ASP A 86 -23.40 -7.66 -10.00
CA ASP A 86 -24.38 -8.72 -9.79
C ASP A 86 -24.81 -9.32 -11.13
N PRO A 87 -25.20 -10.61 -11.20
CA PRO A 87 -25.73 -11.22 -12.43
C PRO A 87 -26.89 -10.43 -13.07
N THR A 88 -27.72 -9.76 -12.29
CA THR A 88 -28.83 -8.94 -12.80
C THR A 88 -28.36 -7.60 -13.37
N GLU A 89 -27.33 -7.00 -12.78
CA GLU A 89 -26.73 -5.73 -13.22
C GLU A 89 -25.91 -5.88 -14.50
N CYS A 90 -25.39 -7.08 -14.76
CA CYS A 90 -24.60 -7.37 -15.95
C CYS A 90 -25.35 -7.09 -17.28
N VAL A 91 -26.67 -7.18 -17.28
CA VAL A 91 -27.51 -6.94 -18.49
C VAL A 91 -27.63 -5.44 -18.80
N CYS A 92 -27.58 -4.58 -17.77
CA CYS A 92 -27.76 -3.14 -17.90
C CYS A 92 -26.44 -2.35 -17.74
N HIS A 93 -25.31 -3.04 -17.60
CA HIS A 93 -24.02 -2.41 -17.33
C HIS A 93 -23.43 -1.70 -18.56
N ASN A 94 -23.24 -0.38 -18.45
CA ASN A 94 -22.58 0.42 -19.47
C ASN A 94 -21.06 0.50 -19.22
N CYS A 95 -20.33 -0.55 -19.60
CA CYS A 95 -18.87 -0.63 -19.46
C CYS A 95 -18.12 0.58 -20.02
N HIS A 96 -18.56 1.11 -21.16
CA HIS A 96 -17.92 2.26 -21.79
C HIS A 96 -18.12 3.56 -21.00
N GLY A 97 -19.27 3.71 -20.33
CA GLY A 97 -19.53 4.80 -19.40
C GLY A 97 -18.54 4.80 -18.25
N GLU A 98 -18.42 3.65 -17.57
CA GLU A 98 -17.50 3.48 -16.44
C GLU A 98 -16.03 3.75 -16.81
N LEU A 99 -15.60 3.26 -17.98
CA LEU A 99 -14.24 3.51 -18.48
C LEU A 99 -14.00 5.00 -18.76
N ARG A 100 -14.97 5.71 -19.33
CA ARG A 100 -14.85 7.16 -19.57
C ARG A 100 -14.79 7.94 -18.27
N GLU A 101 -15.62 7.61 -17.29
CA GLU A 101 -15.61 8.27 -15.99
C GLU A 101 -14.28 8.03 -15.26
N ALA A 102 -13.80 6.77 -15.25
CA ALA A 102 -12.50 6.44 -14.66
C ALA A 102 -11.34 7.19 -15.33
N TRP A 103 -11.39 7.32 -16.67
CA TRP A 103 -10.41 8.11 -17.41
C TRP A 103 -10.49 9.60 -17.09
N GLY A 104 -11.70 10.17 -17.04
CA GLY A 104 -11.94 11.57 -16.69
C GLY A 104 -11.41 11.91 -15.30
N GLN A 105 -11.72 11.07 -14.30
CA GLN A 105 -11.20 11.23 -12.94
C GLN A 105 -9.67 11.13 -12.89
N ARG A 106 -9.06 10.19 -13.64
CA ARG A 106 -7.60 10.09 -13.72
C ARG A 106 -6.99 11.34 -14.35
N GLN A 107 -7.60 11.87 -15.41
CA GLN A 107 -7.15 13.06 -16.09
C GLN A 107 -7.22 14.29 -15.17
N GLU A 108 -8.34 14.49 -14.46
CA GLU A 108 -8.52 15.58 -13.50
C GLU A 108 -7.49 15.53 -12.36
N ARG A 109 -7.27 14.34 -11.79
CA ARG A 109 -6.22 14.14 -10.76
C ARG A 109 -4.83 14.48 -11.31
N SER A 110 -4.51 14.02 -12.53
CA SER A 110 -3.23 14.31 -13.16
C SER A 110 -3.06 15.82 -13.41
N GLN A 111 -4.09 16.50 -13.89
CA GLN A 111 -4.05 17.95 -14.12
C GLN A 111 -3.84 18.70 -12.80
N THR A 112 -4.57 18.31 -11.75
CA THR A 112 -4.43 18.91 -10.42
C THR A 112 -3.00 18.75 -9.89
N LEU A 113 -2.42 17.56 -10.00
CA LEU A 113 -1.04 17.30 -9.59
C LEU A 113 -0.03 18.14 -10.37
N VAL A 114 -0.18 18.24 -11.70
CA VAL A 114 0.69 19.07 -12.55
C VAL A 114 0.60 20.54 -12.15
N LEU A 115 -0.61 21.06 -11.91
CA LEU A 115 -0.80 22.44 -11.47
C LEU A 115 -0.15 22.71 -10.10
N CYS A 116 -0.33 21.81 -9.14
CA CYS A 116 0.34 21.90 -7.83
C CYS A 116 1.88 21.86 -7.97
N LEU A 117 2.41 20.98 -8.81
CA LEU A 117 3.85 20.91 -9.08
C LEU A 117 4.37 22.21 -9.71
N LEU A 118 3.67 22.78 -10.68
CA LEU A 118 4.04 24.06 -11.29
C LEU A 118 4.05 25.20 -10.27
N GLN A 119 3.07 25.25 -9.36
CA GLN A 119 3.05 26.23 -8.28
C GLN A 119 4.24 26.07 -7.33
N HIS A 120 4.57 24.83 -6.94
CA HIS A 120 5.74 24.54 -6.12
C HIS A 120 7.05 24.95 -6.80
N VAL A 121 7.23 24.60 -8.07
CA VAL A 121 8.42 24.98 -8.85
C VAL A 121 8.56 26.50 -8.90
N ARG A 122 7.46 27.24 -9.14
CA ARG A 122 7.50 28.71 -9.13
C ARG A 122 7.89 29.28 -7.77
N LYS A 123 7.40 28.70 -6.67
CA LYS A 123 7.75 29.14 -5.31
C LYS A 123 9.24 28.93 -5.03
N VAL A 124 9.75 27.73 -5.33
CA VAL A 124 11.17 27.39 -5.19
C VAL A 124 12.05 28.28 -6.05
N HIS A 125 11.64 28.54 -7.30
CA HIS A 125 12.38 29.45 -8.18
C HIS A 125 12.48 30.85 -7.56
N ARG A 126 11.38 31.42 -7.08
CA ARG A 126 11.36 32.75 -6.42
C ARG A 126 12.28 32.80 -5.20
N THR A 127 12.21 31.80 -4.31
CA THR A 127 13.06 31.76 -3.12
C THR A 127 14.53 31.60 -3.49
N THR A 128 14.83 30.77 -4.50
CA THR A 128 16.20 30.56 -4.99
C THR A 128 16.76 31.82 -5.62
N SER A 129 15.97 32.53 -6.43
CA SER A 129 16.36 33.82 -7.00
C SER A 129 16.66 34.86 -5.92
N LEU A 130 15.83 34.93 -4.87
CA LEU A 130 16.06 35.85 -3.75
C LEU A 130 17.35 35.51 -3.00
N ILE A 131 17.58 34.23 -2.66
CA ILE A 131 18.80 33.79 -1.98
C ILE A 131 20.04 34.11 -2.84
N ARG A 132 19.98 33.86 -4.16
CA ARG A 132 21.07 34.22 -5.08
C ARG A 132 21.37 35.72 -5.06
N GLN A 133 20.33 36.57 -5.06
CA GLN A 133 20.51 38.03 -4.99
C GLN A 133 21.12 38.46 -3.66
N GLN A 134 20.67 37.88 -2.54
CA GLN A 134 21.22 38.19 -1.22
C GLN A 134 22.69 37.76 -1.10
N LEU A 135 23.04 36.58 -1.62
CA LEU A 135 24.43 36.11 -1.66
C LEU A 135 25.31 37.03 -2.51
N ALA A 136 24.81 37.52 -3.64
CA ALA A 136 25.54 38.48 -4.47
C ALA A 136 25.78 39.81 -3.74
N GLN A 137 24.77 40.33 -3.03
CA GLN A 137 24.91 41.55 -2.23
C GLN A 137 25.90 41.37 -1.08
N LEU A 138 25.83 40.26 -0.33
CA LEU A 138 26.81 39.97 0.71
C LEU A 138 28.22 39.83 0.14
N GLY A 139 28.35 39.24 -1.05
CA GLY A 139 29.62 39.18 -1.78
C GLY A 139 30.18 40.56 -2.08
N SER A 140 29.37 41.49 -2.63
CA SER A 140 29.83 42.86 -2.92
C SER A 140 30.20 43.62 -1.65
N PHE A 141 29.44 43.50 -0.57
CA PHE A 141 29.78 44.13 0.72
C PHE A 141 31.14 43.65 1.24
N LEU A 142 31.39 42.34 1.21
CA LEU A 142 32.66 41.77 1.68
C LEU A 142 33.85 42.18 0.80
N GLU A 143 33.63 42.35 -0.51
CA GLU A 143 34.65 42.82 -1.45
C GLU A 143 34.97 44.31 -1.25
N GLU A 144 33.96 45.15 -1.00
CA GLU A 144 34.10 46.56 -0.61
C GLU A 144 34.88 46.71 0.72
N ASP A 145 34.55 45.91 1.73
CA ASP A 145 35.27 45.91 3.02
C ASP A 145 36.73 45.46 2.88
N ALA A 146 37.01 44.48 2.00
CA ALA A 146 38.37 44.05 1.69
C ALA A 146 39.19 45.15 0.98
N LEU A 147 38.56 45.92 0.09
CA LEU A 147 39.19 47.09 -0.54
C LEU A 147 39.44 48.22 0.48
N LEU A 148 38.51 48.47 1.40
CA LEU A 148 38.69 49.46 2.47
C LEU A 148 39.77 49.06 3.48
N LEU A 149 39.84 47.78 3.88
CA LEU A 149 40.89 47.25 4.75
C LEU A 149 42.25 47.18 4.04
N GLY A 150 42.27 46.94 2.73
CA GLY A 150 43.45 47.03 1.88
C GLY A 150 44.01 48.46 1.83
N ASN A 151 43.14 49.45 1.57
CA ASN A 151 43.53 50.86 1.55
C ASN A 151 43.99 51.36 2.93
N TRP A 152 43.36 50.93 4.02
CA TRP A 152 43.81 51.31 5.37
C TRP A 152 45.18 50.70 5.72
N ARG A 153 45.50 49.52 5.18
CA ARG A 153 46.83 48.90 5.31
C ARG A 153 47.89 49.65 4.51
N GLU A 154 47.54 50.19 3.34
CA GLU A 154 48.43 51.05 2.55
C GLU A 154 48.66 52.41 3.25
N ASP A 155 47.62 53.02 3.83
CA ASP A 155 47.73 54.29 4.59
C ASP A 155 48.51 54.14 5.92
N ALA A 156 48.45 52.96 6.56
CA ALA A 156 49.26 52.65 7.75
C ALA A 156 50.72 52.35 7.40
N GLN A 157 51.02 51.93 6.15
CA GLN A 157 52.38 51.63 5.72
C GLN A 157 53.17 52.89 5.31
N VAL A 158 52.49 53.99 4.95
CA VAL A 158 53.11 55.31 4.66
C VAL A 158 53.76 55.98 5.89
N THR A 159 53.63 55.43 7.12
CA THR A 159 54.33 55.93 8.31
C THR A 159 55.51 55.09 8.80
N THR A 160 55.94 54.06 8.07
CA THR A 160 57.16 53.28 8.42
C THR A 160 58.06 53.00 7.22
N GLU A 161 58.52 54.06 6.56
CA GLU A 161 59.63 54.00 5.62
C GLU A 161 60.85 54.73 6.17
N GLY A 162 61.67 53.99 6.91
CA GLY A 162 62.94 54.49 7.41
C GLY A 162 63.64 53.51 8.35
N SER A 163 64.25 52.46 7.80
CA SER A 163 65.61 51.99 8.15
C SER A 163 65.86 50.56 7.63
N THR A 164 66.63 50.52 6.54
CA THR A 164 67.77 49.61 6.24
C THR A 164 67.81 48.20 6.84
N GLY A 165 68.01 47.21 5.97
CA GLY A 165 68.54 45.90 6.35
C GLY A 165 68.52 44.91 5.21
N ALA A 166 69.48 45.05 4.30
CA ALA A 166 69.79 44.06 3.27
C ALA A 166 70.17 42.72 3.92
N GLU A 167 69.63 41.60 3.44
CA GLU A 167 70.46 40.43 3.14
C GLU A 167 69.72 39.44 2.23
N MET A 168 70.45 39.07 1.19
CA MET A 168 70.07 38.17 0.11
C MET A 168 70.52 36.76 0.48
N CYS A 169 69.64 35.78 0.31
CA CYS A 169 70.07 34.42 0.01
C CYS A 169 69.05 33.76 -0.92
N GLY A 170 69.43 33.67 -2.21
CA GLY A 170 68.72 32.84 -3.16
C GLY A 170 69.22 31.40 -3.08
N VAL A 171 68.31 30.45 -3.16
CA VAL A 171 68.58 29.12 -3.73
C VAL A 171 67.32 28.66 -4.46
N GLN A 172 67.44 28.52 -5.79
CA GLN A 172 66.51 27.77 -6.63
C GLN A 172 66.50 26.30 -6.19
N SER A 173 65.34 25.66 -6.21
CA SER A 173 65.19 24.26 -6.63
C SER A 173 63.73 23.95 -6.96
N GLN A 174 63.57 23.19 -8.03
CA GLN A 174 62.34 22.84 -8.72
C GLN A 174 61.60 21.65 -8.06
N SER A 175 60.35 21.45 -8.53
CA SER A 175 59.74 20.15 -8.88
C SER A 175 58.77 19.47 -7.90
N THR A 176 57.61 19.10 -8.50
CA THR A 176 56.74 17.92 -8.22
C THR A 176 56.07 17.85 -6.85
N LEU A 177 54.75 17.71 -6.70
CA LEU A 177 53.71 16.95 -7.41
C LEU A 177 52.35 17.62 -7.17
#